data_AF-A0A8B4LEA2-F1
#
_entry.id   AF-A0A8B4LEA2-F1
#
_cell.length_a   1.000
_cell.length_b   1.000
_cell.length_c   1.000
_cell.angle_alpha   90.00
_cell.angle_beta   90.00
_cell.angle_gamma   90.00
#
_symmetry.space_group_name_H-M   'P 1'
#
loop_
_entity.id
_entity.type
_entity.pdbx_description
1 polymer ?
#
loop_
_entity_poly.entity_id
_entity_poly.type
_entity_poly.pdbx_seq_one_letter_code
_entity_poly.pdbx_strand_id
1 'polypeptide(L)'
;MEIKKLMEHFLKQYGDFENGIPVHDTIARVVSCISPAKFHECFINWMRDCHSSDDKDVIAIDGKTLRHSYDKSRRRGAIHVISAFSTMYSLVLGQIKTDEKSNEITAIPELLNMLDIKGKIITTDAMGCQKDIAEKIQKQGGDYLFAVKGNQGRLNKAFEEKFPLKELNNPEHDSYAISEKSHGREEIRLHIVCDVPDELIDFTFEWKGLKKLCVAVSFRSIIAEQKKEPEMTVRYYISSADLTAEKFATAIRNHWHVENKLHWRLDVVMNEDDCKIRRGNAAELFSGIRHIAINILTNDKVFKAGLRRKMRKAAMDRNYLASVLAGSGLS
;
A
#
# COMPACT_ATOMS: atom_id res chain seq x y z
N MET A 1 -29.05 -13.06 23.41
CA MET A 1 -30.05 -13.84 22.64
C MET A 1 -30.73 -12.98 21.55
N GLU A 2 -31.01 -11.72 21.84
CA GLU A 2 -31.68 -10.77 20.93
C GLU A 2 -30.85 -10.35 19.71
N ILE A 3 -29.55 -10.06 19.89
CA ILE A 3 -28.63 -9.67 18.79
C ILE A 3 -28.48 -10.77 17.72
N LYS A 4 -28.47 -12.05 18.13
CA LYS A 4 -28.32 -13.19 17.21
C LYS A 4 -29.56 -13.36 16.34
N LYS A 5 -30.76 -13.22 16.93
CA LYS A 5 -32.03 -13.24 16.19
C LYS A 5 -32.17 -12.07 15.22
N LEU A 6 -31.76 -10.87 15.63
CA LEU A 6 -31.76 -9.68 14.77
C LEU A 6 -30.76 -9.81 13.61
N MET A 7 -29.60 -10.43 13.84
CA MET A 7 -28.64 -10.73 12.77
C MET A 7 -29.19 -11.78 11.81
N GLU A 8 -29.88 -12.80 12.31
CA GLU A 8 -30.45 -13.87 11.49
C GLU A 8 -31.52 -13.32 10.53
N HIS A 9 -32.42 -12.47 11.04
CA HIS A 9 -33.42 -11.81 10.21
C HIS A 9 -32.79 -10.96 9.10
N PHE A 10 -31.73 -10.22 9.44
CA PHE A 10 -30.99 -9.43 8.45
C PHE A 10 -30.34 -10.31 7.39
N LEU A 11 -29.62 -11.37 7.78
CA LEU A 11 -28.91 -12.26 6.85
C LEU A 11 -29.86 -13.01 5.90
N LYS A 12 -31.06 -13.38 6.36
CA LYS A 12 -32.11 -13.98 5.52
C LYS A 12 -32.56 -13.10 4.35
N GLN A 13 -32.29 -11.79 4.39
CA GLN A 13 -32.56 -10.89 3.25
C GLN A 13 -31.55 -11.07 2.10
N TYR A 14 -30.38 -11.66 2.36
CA TYR A 14 -29.26 -11.74 1.41
C TYR A 14 -28.88 -13.19 1.06
N GLY A 15 -29.57 -14.19 1.60
CA GLY A 15 -29.28 -15.59 1.32
C GLY A 15 -30.15 -16.57 2.11
N ASP A 16 -29.95 -17.85 1.83
CA ASP A 16 -30.64 -18.94 2.51
C ASP A 16 -29.98 -19.22 3.88
N PHE A 17 -30.68 -18.82 4.93
CA PHE A 17 -30.33 -19.10 6.33
C PHE A 17 -31.50 -19.78 7.06
N GLU A 18 -32.28 -20.62 6.36
CA GLU A 18 -33.41 -21.37 6.97
C GLU A 18 -32.97 -22.19 8.18
N ASN A 19 -31.77 -22.76 8.14
CA ASN A 19 -31.18 -23.56 9.21
C ASN A 19 -30.43 -22.73 10.28
N GLY A 20 -30.61 -21.40 10.27
CA GLY A 20 -29.99 -20.46 11.20
C GLY A 20 -28.55 -20.05 10.81
N ILE A 21 -27.95 -19.17 11.62
CA ILE A 21 -26.61 -18.63 11.36
C ILE A 21 -25.54 -19.70 11.64
N PRO A 22 -24.63 -19.98 10.68
CA PRO A 22 -23.51 -20.88 10.89
C PRO A 22 -22.67 -20.50 12.12
N VAL A 23 -22.26 -21.49 12.89
CA VAL A 23 -21.28 -21.30 13.97
C VAL A 23 -19.90 -20.96 13.40
N HIS A 24 -19.05 -20.36 14.24
CA HIS A 24 -17.71 -19.92 13.83
C HIS A 24 -16.87 -21.04 13.21
N ASP A 25 -16.99 -22.28 13.68
CA ASP A 25 -16.30 -23.44 13.09
C ASP A 25 -16.73 -23.76 11.66
N THR A 26 -18.00 -23.55 11.33
CA THR A 26 -18.51 -23.74 9.96
C THR A 26 -18.00 -22.64 9.05
N ILE A 27 -18.03 -21.39 9.50
CA ILE A 27 -17.46 -20.25 8.74
C ILE A 27 -15.96 -20.49 8.49
N ALA A 28 -15.21 -20.87 9.52
CA ALA A 28 -13.78 -21.14 9.40
C ALA A 28 -13.48 -22.28 8.42
N ARG A 29 -14.31 -23.34 8.41
CA ARG A 29 -14.22 -24.43 7.41
C ARG A 29 -14.42 -23.93 6.00
N VAL A 30 -15.52 -23.24 5.75
CA VAL A 30 -15.87 -22.73 4.41
C VAL A 30 -14.79 -21.79 3.91
N VAL A 31 -14.40 -20.78 4.70
CA VAL A 31 -13.34 -19.84 4.33
C VAL A 31 -12.04 -20.59 4.04
N SER A 32 -11.66 -21.59 4.85
CA SER A 32 -10.43 -22.34 4.62
C SER A 32 -10.39 -23.16 3.33
N CYS A 33 -11.54 -23.41 2.70
CA CYS A 33 -11.69 -24.18 1.45
C CYS A 33 -11.75 -23.30 0.20
N ILE A 34 -11.87 -21.98 0.33
CA ILE A 34 -11.88 -21.06 -0.82
C ILE A 34 -10.48 -21.00 -1.44
N SER A 35 -10.42 -20.98 -2.78
CA SER A 35 -9.18 -20.77 -3.52
C SER A 35 -8.71 -19.31 -3.37
N PRO A 36 -7.51 -19.05 -2.82
CA PRO A 36 -6.99 -17.69 -2.67
C PRO A 36 -6.79 -16.99 -4.00
N ALA A 37 -6.25 -17.69 -5.00
CA ALA A 37 -6.07 -17.14 -6.35
C ALA A 37 -7.39 -16.62 -6.93
N LYS A 38 -8.47 -17.41 -6.83
CA LYS A 38 -9.79 -16.99 -7.32
C LYS A 38 -10.40 -15.87 -6.49
N PHE A 39 -10.20 -15.89 -5.17
CA PHE A 39 -10.66 -14.81 -4.31
C PHE A 39 -9.99 -13.48 -4.66
N HIS A 40 -8.65 -13.47 -4.81
CA HIS A 40 -7.89 -12.28 -5.15
C HIS A 40 -8.20 -11.79 -6.58
N GLU A 41 -8.38 -12.70 -7.53
CA GLU A 41 -8.86 -12.37 -8.89
C GLU A 41 -10.22 -11.65 -8.84
N CYS A 42 -11.20 -12.20 -8.12
CA CYS A 42 -12.51 -11.56 -7.94
C CYS A 42 -12.40 -10.20 -7.25
N PHE A 43 -11.57 -10.09 -6.20
CA PHE A 43 -11.37 -8.83 -5.49
C PHE A 43 -10.78 -7.75 -6.39
N ILE A 44 -9.76 -8.08 -7.18
CA ILE A 44 -9.12 -7.14 -8.10
C ILE A 44 -10.08 -6.73 -9.23
N ASN A 45 -10.82 -7.69 -9.80
CA ASN A 45 -11.81 -7.39 -10.83
C ASN A 45 -12.91 -6.47 -10.30
N TRP A 46 -13.44 -6.73 -9.10
CA TRP A 46 -14.39 -5.81 -8.45
C TRP A 46 -13.81 -4.41 -8.25
N MET A 47 -12.56 -4.31 -7.77
CA MET A 47 -11.91 -3.00 -7.61
C MET A 47 -11.69 -2.29 -8.94
N ARG A 48 -11.39 -3.01 -10.03
CA ARG A 48 -11.27 -2.46 -11.38
C ARG A 48 -12.61 -1.89 -11.86
N ASP A 49 -13.71 -2.61 -11.64
CA ASP A 49 -15.05 -2.17 -12.06
C ASP A 49 -15.53 -0.94 -11.28
N CYS A 50 -15.11 -0.81 -10.00
CA CYS A 50 -15.46 0.33 -9.16
C CYS A 50 -14.59 1.58 -9.37
N HIS A 51 -13.45 1.50 -10.06
CA HIS A 51 -12.48 2.60 -10.16
C HIS A 51 -12.08 2.86 -11.61
N SER A 52 -12.62 3.92 -12.19
CA SER A 52 -12.27 4.38 -13.54
C SER A 52 -10.87 5.02 -13.60
N SER A 53 -10.20 4.82 -14.73
CA SER A 53 -8.75 4.93 -14.95
C SER A 53 -8.17 6.33 -15.20
N ASP A 54 -8.96 7.40 -15.11
CA ASP A 54 -8.58 8.71 -15.68
C ASP A 54 -7.71 9.59 -14.76
N ASP A 55 -7.50 9.17 -13.52
CA ASP A 55 -6.75 9.95 -12.54
C ASP A 55 -5.26 9.57 -12.50
N LYS A 56 -4.41 10.59 -12.38
CA LYS A 56 -2.95 10.48 -12.15
C LYS A 56 -2.64 10.02 -10.73
N ASP A 57 -3.18 8.87 -10.35
CA ASP A 57 -3.02 8.29 -9.02
C ASP A 57 -1.59 7.77 -8.80
N VAL A 58 -1.20 7.73 -7.52
CA VAL A 58 -0.01 7.05 -7.05
C VAL A 58 -0.44 5.75 -6.38
N ILE A 59 -0.11 4.63 -7.02
CA ILE A 59 -0.34 3.29 -6.48
C ILE A 59 0.94 2.87 -5.76
N ALA A 60 0.83 2.67 -4.45
CA ALA A 60 1.91 2.14 -3.65
C ALA A 60 1.78 0.63 -3.53
N ILE A 61 2.84 -0.09 -3.88
CA ILE A 61 2.95 -1.52 -3.65
C ILE A 61 3.87 -1.72 -2.44
N ASP A 62 3.33 -2.39 -1.44
CA ASP A 62 4.02 -2.58 -0.16
C ASP A 62 3.71 -3.96 0.44
N GLY A 63 4.70 -4.50 1.14
CA GLY A 63 4.66 -5.82 1.76
C GLY A 63 4.24 -5.76 3.22
N LYS A 64 3.40 -6.69 3.66
CA LYS A 64 3.01 -6.87 5.05
C LYS A 64 3.13 -8.33 5.48
N THR A 65 3.73 -8.54 6.65
CA THR A 65 3.79 -9.86 7.29
C THR A 65 2.63 -10.02 8.26
N LEU A 66 1.84 -11.07 8.08
CA LEU A 66 0.74 -11.46 8.97
C LEU A 66 1.32 -12.17 10.21
N ARG A 67 1.71 -11.41 11.24
CA ARG A 67 2.62 -11.88 12.30
C ARG A 67 2.21 -13.16 13.02
N HIS A 68 0.93 -13.39 13.32
CA HIS A 68 0.47 -14.59 14.03
C HIS A 68 -0.06 -15.72 13.15
N SER A 69 0.11 -15.61 11.82
CA SER A 69 -0.25 -16.66 10.86
C SER A 69 0.75 -17.84 10.85
N TYR A 70 1.91 -17.71 11.48
CA TYR A 70 2.89 -18.81 11.58
C TYR A 70 2.29 -20.02 12.31
N ASP A 71 2.80 -21.19 11.97
CA ASP A 71 2.43 -22.44 12.65
C ASP A 71 3.68 -23.27 12.93
N LYS A 72 4.15 -23.20 14.19
CA LYS A 72 5.32 -23.96 14.64
C LYS A 72 5.09 -25.47 14.56
N SER A 73 3.85 -25.93 14.79
CA SER A 73 3.53 -27.37 14.74
C SER A 73 3.67 -27.94 13.33
N ARG A 74 3.40 -27.10 12.32
CA ARG A 74 3.52 -27.43 10.89
C ARG A 74 4.79 -26.90 10.23
N ARG A 75 5.72 -26.33 11.01
CA ARG A 75 6.96 -25.68 10.55
C ARG A 75 6.74 -24.63 9.45
N ARG A 76 5.64 -23.87 9.53
CA ARG A 76 5.32 -22.80 8.57
C ARG A 76 5.67 -21.44 9.14
N GLY A 77 6.35 -20.63 8.33
CA GLY A 77 6.63 -19.23 8.62
C GLY A 77 5.37 -18.37 8.66
N ALA A 78 5.52 -17.12 9.07
CA ALA A 78 4.45 -16.14 8.92
C ALA A 78 4.22 -15.86 7.43
N ILE A 79 2.95 -15.75 7.04
CA ILE A 79 2.55 -15.39 5.68
C ILE A 79 2.95 -13.93 5.43
N HIS A 80 3.56 -13.70 4.28
CA HIS A 80 3.84 -12.37 3.77
C HIS A 80 2.97 -12.12 2.54
N VAL A 81 2.40 -10.92 2.46
CA VAL A 81 1.46 -10.49 1.42
C VAL A 81 1.90 -9.14 0.89
N ILE A 82 1.80 -8.94 -0.42
CA ILE A 82 1.97 -7.62 -1.03
C ILE A 82 0.61 -7.06 -1.42
N SER A 83 0.42 -5.76 -1.22
CA SER A 83 -0.83 -5.08 -1.54
C SER A 83 -0.57 -3.86 -2.41
N ALA A 84 -1.44 -3.64 -3.40
CA ALA A 84 -1.47 -2.42 -4.18
C ALA A 84 -2.49 -1.46 -3.57
N PHE A 85 -2.03 -0.29 -3.16
CA PHE A 85 -2.83 0.71 -2.46
C PHE A 85 -2.88 2.00 -3.26
N SER A 86 -4.08 2.41 -3.66
CA SER A 86 -4.35 3.74 -4.20
C SER A 86 -4.24 4.76 -3.07
N THR A 87 -3.26 5.64 -3.17
CA THR A 87 -3.03 6.65 -2.13
C THR A 87 -4.02 7.81 -2.21
N MET A 88 -4.49 8.13 -3.42
CA MET A 88 -5.50 9.16 -3.67
C MET A 88 -6.86 8.77 -3.07
N TYR A 89 -7.35 7.56 -3.36
CA TYR A 89 -8.64 7.10 -2.86
C TYR A 89 -8.56 6.45 -1.48
N SER A 90 -7.34 6.12 -1.02
CA SER A 90 -7.08 5.38 0.21
C SER A 90 -7.74 3.99 0.22
N LEU A 91 -7.61 3.29 -0.91
CA LEU A 91 -8.24 1.98 -1.17
C LEU A 91 -7.20 0.95 -1.60
N VAL A 92 -7.43 -0.30 -1.19
CA VAL A 92 -6.62 -1.44 -1.65
C VAL A 92 -7.19 -1.94 -2.97
N LEU A 93 -6.39 -1.90 -4.03
CA LEU A 93 -6.78 -2.33 -5.37
C LEU A 93 -6.59 -3.82 -5.59
N GLY A 94 -5.66 -4.43 -4.87
CA GLY A 94 -5.33 -5.84 -4.99
C GLY A 94 -4.34 -6.29 -3.93
N GLN A 95 -4.29 -7.61 -3.72
CA GLN A 95 -3.37 -8.25 -2.81
C GLN A 95 -3.03 -9.62 -3.35
N ILE A 96 -1.77 -10.04 -3.18
CA ILE A 96 -1.36 -11.42 -3.37
C ILE A 96 -0.40 -11.84 -2.27
N LYS A 97 -0.38 -13.14 -1.98
CA LYS A 97 0.58 -13.75 -1.08
C LYS A 97 1.91 -13.98 -1.79
N THR A 98 3.01 -13.79 -1.07
CA THR A 98 4.34 -14.22 -1.50
C THR A 98 4.64 -15.63 -0.98
N ASP A 99 5.39 -16.43 -1.73
CA ASP A 99 5.90 -17.71 -1.23
C ASP A 99 6.93 -17.48 -0.11
N GLU A 100 7.11 -18.51 0.73
CA GLU A 100 7.96 -18.47 1.95
C GLU A 100 9.44 -18.10 1.68
N LYS A 101 9.86 -18.12 0.42
CA LYS A 101 11.22 -17.74 -0.05
C LYS A 101 11.21 -16.76 -1.21
N SER A 102 10.05 -16.38 -1.75
CA SER A 102 9.98 -15.53 -2.93
C SER A 102 9.92 -14.07 -2.51
N ASN A 103 11.04 -13.39 -2.75
CA ASN A 103 11.18 -11.95 -2.64
C ASN A 103 10.03 -11.26 -3.39
N GLU A 104 9.43 -10.25 -2.78
CA GLU A 104 8.37 -9.38 -3.33
C GLU A 104 8.57 -9.05 -4.82
N ILE A 105 9.84 -8.99 -5.26
CA ILE A 105 10.33 -8.94 -6.64
C ILE A 105 9.54 -9.80 -7.64
N THR A 106 9.15 -11.03 -7.27
CA THR A 106 8.42 -11.95 -8.16
C THR A 106 6.90 -11.74 -8.13
N ALA A 107 6.39 -11.35 -6.97
CA ALA A 107 4.98 -11.11 -6.74
C ALA A 107 4.54 -9.77 -7.37
N ILE A 108 5.36 -8.72 -7.30
CA ILE A 108 5.04 -7.40 -7.87
C ILE A 108 4.63 -7.51 -9.35
N PRO A 109 5.38 -8.20 -10.24
CA PRO A 109 4.96 -8.43 -11.62
C PRO A 109 3.60 -9.12 -11.78
N GLU A 110 3.26 -10.08 -10.93
CA GLU A 110 1.97 -10.77 -10.99
C GLU A 110 0.83 -9.84 -10.60
N LEU A 111 1.02 -9.07 -9.53
CA LEU A 111 0.05 -8.08 -9.09
C LEU A 111 -0.17 -7.00 -10.15
N LEU A 112 0.90 -6.49 -10.77
CA LEU A 112 0.82 -5.51 -11.85
C LEU A 112 0.03 -6.02 -13.07
N ASN A 113 0.13 -7.30 -13.43
CA ASN A 113 -0.66 -7.87 -14.54
C ASN A 113 -2.16 -7.77 -14.34
N MET A 114 -2.61 -7.74 -13.08
CA MET A 114 -4.03 -7.71 -12.75
C MET A 114 -4.55 -6.28 -12.53
N LEU A 115 -3.68 -5.28 -12.46
CA LEU A 115 -4.06 -3.90 -12.20
C LEU A 115 -4.08 -3.08 -13.49
N ASP A 116 -5.00 -2.11 -13.56
CA ASP A 116 -4.90 -1.06 -14.57
C ASP A 116 -3.98 0.05 -14.04
N ILE A 117 -2.75 0.10 -14.55
CA ILE A 117 -1.72 1.05 -14.13
C ILE A 117 -1.43 2.15 -15.15
N LYS A 118 -2.16 2.17 -16.28
CA LYS A 118 -1.90 3.12 -17.36
C LYS A 118 -2.06 4.56 -16.84
N GLY A 119 -1.05 5.41 -17.09
CA GLY A 119 -1.02 6.81 -16.68
C GLY A 119 -0.83 7.04 -15.17
N LYS A 120 -0.63 5.98 -14.37
CA LYS A 120 -0.46 6.03 -12.91
C LYS A 120 1.01 5.89 -12.53
N ILE A 121 1.39 6.42 -11.36
CA ILE A 121 2.74 6.26 -10.82
C ILE A 121 2.74 5.10 -9.83
N ILE A 122 3.58 4.11 -10.09
CA ILE A 122 3.82 2.98 -9.21
C ILE A 122 5.00 3.30 -8.30
N THR A 123 4.77 3.22 -6.99
CA THR A 123 5.82 3.33 -5.97
C THR A 123 6.04 1.98 -5.31
N THR A 124 7.30 1.63 -5.08
CA THR A 124 7.67 0.44 -4.32
C THR A 124 8.69 0.82 -3.28
N ASP A 125 8.86 -0.05 -2.31
CA ASP A 125 10.01 -0.01 -1.43
C ASP A 125 11.33 -0.21 -2.21
N ALA A 126 12.45 -0.20 -1.48
CA ALA A 126 13.75 -0.38 -2.10
C ALA A 126 13.93 -1.79 -2.69
N MET A 127 13.33 -2.83 -2.09
CA MET A 127 13.45 -4.20 -2.57
C MET A 127 12.80 -4.40 -3.94
N GLY A 128 11.67 -3.72 -4.18
CA GLY A 128 10.98 -3.64 -5.47
C GLY A 128 11.70 -2.83 -6.56
N CYS A 129 12.79 -2.11 -6.24
CA CYS A 129 13.59 -1.36 -7.20
C CYS A 129 14.40 -2.30 -8.12
N GLN A 130 13.73 -2.82 -9.15
CA GLN A 130 14.29 -3.79 -10.12
C GLN A 130 14.01 -3.36 -11.55
N LYS A 131 14.99 -3.58 -12.44
CA LYS A 131 14.91 -3.18 -13.85
C LYS A 131 13.75 -3.85 -14.60
N ASP A 132 13.52 -5.14 -14.35
CA ASP A 132 12.44 -5.90 -14.98
C ASP A 132 11.05 -5.37 -14.57
N ILE A 133 10.91 -4.93 -13.31
CA ILE A 133 9.68 -4.33 -12.81
C ILE A 133 9.46 -2.95 -13.46
N ALA A 134 10.50 -2.11 -13.51
CA ALA A 134 10.46 -0.82 -14.20
C ALA A 134 10.05 -0.98 -15.68
N GLU A 135 10.67 -1.92 -16.40
CA GLU A 135 10.31 -2.20 -17.78
C GLU A 135 8.85 -2.65 -17.91
N LYS A 136 8.38 -3.52 -17.01
CA LYS A 136 7.00 -4.01 -17.04
C LYS A 136 5.99 -2.87 -16.84
N ILE A 137 6.25 -1.98 -15.89
CA ILE A 137 5.40 -0.81 -15.63
C ILE A 137 5.31 0.07 -16.87
N GLN A 138 6.45 0.36 -17.51
CA GLN A 138 6.50 1.15 -18.74
C GLN A 138 5.81 0.46 -19.91
N LYS A 139 5.94 -0.86 -20.06
CA LYS A 139 5.24 -1.64 -21.10
C LYS A 139 3.72 -1.56 -20.98
N GLN A 140 3.19 -1.42 -19.77
CA GLN A 140 1.76 -1.23 -19.51
C GLN A 140 1.31 0.25 -19.53
N GLY A 141 2.23 1.18 -19.82
CA GLY A 141 1.94 2.61 -19.91
C GLY A 141 1.80 3.31 -18.56
N GLY A 142 2.27 2.71 -17.48
CA GLY A 142 2.43 3.36 -16.18
C GLY A 142 3.83 3.95 -16.01
N ASP A 143 3.99 4.81 -15.02
CA ASP A 143 5.28 5.35 -14.60
C ASP A 143 5.72 4.74 -13.27
N TYR A 144 7.03 4.72 -12.99
CA TYR A 144 7.56 4.28 -11.71
C TYR A 144 8.25 5.41 -10.96
N LEU A 145 8.25 5.28 -9.63
CA LEU A 145 9.06 6.06 -8.71
C LEU A 145 9.62 5.10 -7.65
N PHE A 146 10.89 4.71 -7.79
CA PHE A 146 11.51 3.67 -6.97
C PHE A 146 12.55 4.23 -6.02
N ALA A 147 12.53 3.75 -4.78
CA ALA A 147 13.57 4.03 -3.80
C ALA A 147 14.85 3.26 -4.14
N VAL A 148 15.98 3.96 -4.18
CA VAL A 148 17.30 3.38 -4.44
C VAL A 148 18.04 3.22 -3.12
N LYS A 149 18.45 1.99 -2.80
CA LYS A 149 19.31 1.66 -1.64
C LYS A 149 20.49 0.79 -2.09
N GLY A 150 21.18 0.17 -1.13
CA GLY A 150 22.37 -0.65 -1.35
C GLY A 150 22.15 -1.88 -2.24
N ASN A 151 20.91 -2.29 -2.52
CA ASN A 151 20.62 -3.34 -3.50
C ASN A 151 20.93 -2.93 -4.95
N GLN A 152 21.02 -1.62 -5.24
CA GLN A 152 21.41 -1.08 -6.54
C GLN A 152 22.72 -0.29 -6.41
N GLY A 153 23.81 -0.98 -6.05
CA GLY A 153 25.08 -0.36 -5.66
C GLY A 153 25.69 0.62 -6.68
N ARG A 154 25.66 0.29 -7.98
CA ARG A 154 26.18 1.19 -9.04
C ARG A 154 25.38 2.50 -9.09
N LEU A 155 24.06 2.41 -9.02
CA LEU A 155 23.16 3.55 -9.05
C LEU A 155 23.28 4.38 -7.76
N ASN A 156 23.32 3.72 -6.61
CA ASN A 156 23.47 4.39 -5.32
C ASN A 156 24.79 5.17 -5.24
N LYS A 157 25.90 4.58 -5.69
CA LYS A 157 27.20 5.26 -5.77
C LYS A 157 27.16 6.47 -6.71
N ALA A 158 26.51 6.35 -7.87
CA ALA A 158 26.34 7.47 -8.79
C ALA A 158 25.56 8.63 -8.15
N PHE A 159 24.55 8.34 -7.33
CA PHE A 159 23.85 9.35 -6.55
C PHE A 159 24.76 10.04 -5.54
N GLU A 160 25.57 9.28 -4.79
CA GLU A 160 26.49 9.84 -3.79
C GLU A 160 27.58 10.74 -4.42
N GLU A 161 28.06 10.38 -5.61
CA GLU A 161 29.05 11.17 -6.36
C GLU A 161 28.45 12.43 -6.98
N LYS A 162 27.20 12.37 -7.46
CA LYS A 162 26.55 13.47 -8.20
C LYS A 162 25.68 14.40 -7.35
N PHE A 163 25.19 13.94 -6.21
CA PHE A 163 24.41 14.76 -5.28
C PHE A 163 25.12 14.86 -3.92
N PRO A 164 26.38 15.32 -3.86
CA PRO A 164 26.97 15.67 -2.58
C PRO A 164 26.16 16.81 -1.95
N LEU A 165 26.26 16.97 -0.62
CA LEU A 165 25.51 17.98 0.14
C LEU A 165 25.60 19.40 -0.42
N LYS A 166 26.66 19.70 -1.18
CA LYS A 166 26.88 21.01 -1.83
C LYS A 166 25.94 21.27 -3.00
N GLU A 167 25.49 20.23 -3.70
CA GLU A 167 24.55 20.32 -4.82
C GLU A 167 23.09 20.49 -4.34
N LEU A 168 22.83 20.38 -3.04
CA LEU A 168 21.47 20.54 -2.49
C LEU A 168 20.87 21.93 -2.73
N ASN A 169 21.72 22.94 -2.93
CA ASN A 169 21.32 24.32 -3.19
C ASN A 169 21.56 24.74 -4.66
N ASN A 170 21.78 23.78 -5.57
CA ASN A 170 22.00 24.10 -6.98
C ASN A 170 20.71 24.69 -7.58
N PRO A 171 20.74 25.95 -8.07
CA PRO A 171 19.56 26.62 -8.61
C PRO A 171 19.06 26.03 -9.94
N GLU A 172 19.85 25.19 -10.60
CA GLU A 172 19.45 24.49 -11.83
C GLU A 172 18.50 23.32 -11.56
N HIS A 173 18.41 22.86 -10.31
CA HIS A 173 17.52 21.77 -9.92
C HIS A 173 16.17 22.29 -9.44
N ASP A 174 15.09 21.59 -9.79
CA ASP A 174 13.80 21.86 -9.16
C ASP A 174 13.85 21.39 -7.71
N SER A 175 13.44 22.25 -6.77
CA SER A 175 13.53 21.96 -5.35
C SER A 175 12.29 22.40 -4.59
N TYR A 176 11.92 21.61 -3.59
CA TYR A 176 10.75 21.84 -2.75
C TYR A 176 11.04 21.48 -1.29
N ALA A 177 10.90 22.47 -0.40
CA ALA A 177 11.14 22.32 1.02
C ALA A 177 9.84 22.42 1.83
N ILE A 178 9.71 21.58 2.86
CA ILE A 178 8.61 21.63 3.82
C ILE A 178 9.15 21.47 5.25
N SER A 179 8.59 22.23 6.19
CA SER A 179 8.90 22.12 7.62
C SER A 179 7.65 21.73 8.38
N GLU A 180 7.76 20.72 9.24
CA GLU A 180 6.68 20.24 10.09
C GLU A 180 7.11 20.15 11.55
N LYS A 181 6.23 20.60 12.45
CA LYS A 181 6.38 20.42 13.90
C LYS A 181 5.30 19.48 14.40
N SER A 182 5.70 18.36 15.01
CA SER A 182 4.77 17.33 15.48
C SER A 182 5.38 16.49 16.61
N HIS A 183 4.58 16.16 17.62
CA HIS A 183 4.97 15.25 18.73
C HIS A 183 6.32 15.60 19.39
N GLY A 184 6.63 16.90 19.56
CA GLY A 184 7.89 17.36 20.16
C GLY A 184 9.12 17.28 19.23
N ARG A 185 8.89 17.06 17.93
CA ARG A 185 9.94 16.99 16.89
C ARG A 185 9.70 18.08 15.84
N GLU A 186 10.79 18.58 15.29
CA GLU A 186 10.79 19.41 14.08
C GLU A 186 11.49 18.62 12.97
N GLU A 187 10.84 18.50 11.82
CA GLU A 187 11.37 17.79 10.67
C GLU A 187 11.29 18.70 9.44
N ILE A 188 12.45 19.04 8.89
CA ILE A 188 12.58 19.80 7.64
C ILE A 188 12.91 18.79 6.55
N ARG A 189 12.14 18.80 5.46
CA ARG A 189 12.34 17.90 4.32
C ARG A 189 12.56 18.71 3.06
N LEU A 190 13.68 18.48 2.41
CA LEU A 190 14.04 19.05 1.12
C LEU A 190 13.95 17.96 0.06
N HIS A 191 13.24 18.25 -1.02
CA HIS A 191 13.06 17.36 -2.15
C HIS A 191 13.66 18.04 -3.37
N ILE A 192 14.48 17.31 -4.11
CA ILE A 192 15.19 17.80 -5.29
C ILE A 192 14.90 16.84 -6.43
N VAL A 193 14.62 17.40 -7.60
CA VAL A 193 14.46 16.65 -8.84
C VAL A 193 15.36 17.27 -9.90
N CYS A 194 16.09 16.42 -10.60
CA CYS A 194 16.91 16.82 -11.72
C CYS A 194 16.72 15.86 -12.90
N ASP A 195 17.09 16.34 -14.08
CA ASP A 195 17.26 15.48 -15.26
C ASP A 195 18.41 14.51 -15.06
N VAL A 196 18.41 13.42 -15.84
CA VAL A 196 19.54 12.49 -15.85
C VAL A 196 20.73 13.18 -16.54
N PRO A 197 21.86 13.40 -15.84
CA PRO A 197 23.05 14.00 -16.45
C PRO A 197 23.61 13.12 -17.57
N ASP A 198 24.27 13.73 -18.56
CA ASP A 198 24.88 13.02 -19.70
C ASP A 198 25.85 11.90 -19.27
N GLU A 199 26.58 12.11 -18.17
CA GLU A 199 27.50 11.11 -17.61
C GLU A 199 26.78 9.87 -17.04
N LEU A 200 25.50 9.99 -16.72
CA LEU A 200 24.65 8.92 -16.20
C LEU A 200 23.72 8.33 -17.28
N ILE A 201 23.95 8.68 -18.55
CA ILE A 201 23.10 8.24 -19.67
C ILE A 201 23.05 6.71 -19.79
N ASP A 202 24.12 6.00 -19.40
CA ASP A 202 24.16 4.54 -19.28
C ASP A 202 22.95 3.98 -18.51
N PHE A 203 22.55 4.64 -17.42
CA PHE A 203 21.42 4.22 -16.60
C PHE A 203 20.09 4.35 -17.33
N THR A 204 19.97 5.25 -18.32
CA THR A 204 18.75 5.38 -19.12
C THR A 204 18.52 4.19 -20.06
N PHE A 205 19.60 3.51 -20.46
CA PHE A 205 19.53 2.26 -21.22
C PHE A 205 19.20 1.06 -20.31
N GLU A 206 19.70 1.08 -19.06
CA GLU A 206 19.43 0.02 -18.08
C GLU A 206 18.02 0.13 -17.46
N TRP A 207 17.52 1.34 -17.26
CA TRP A 207 16.24 1.64 -16.63
C TRP A 207 15.32 2.25 -17.67
N LYS A 208 14.49 1.39 -18.26
CA LYS A 208 13.59 1.77 -19.35
C LYS A 208 12.73 2.96 -18.94
N GLY A 209 12.79 4.03 -19.73
CA GLY A 209 11.96 5.22 -19.52
C GLY A 209 12.41 6.11 -18.37
N LEU A 210 13.59 5.87 -17.77
CA LEU A 210 14.17 6.76 -16.77
C LEU A 210 14.30 8.20 -17.30
N LYS A 211 13.71 9.17 -16.58
CA LYS A 211 13.75 10.59 -16.94
C LYS A 211 14.34 11.46 -15.85
N LYS A 212 14.09 11.12 -14.58
CA LYS A 212 14.45 11.97 -13.43
C LYS A 212 15.21 11.19 -12.37
N LEU A 213 16.18 11.87 -11.77
CA LEU A 213 16.81 11.48 -10.53
C LEU A 213 16.28 12.38 -9.42
N CYS A 214 15.88 11.79 -8.30
CA CYS A 214 15.22 12.53 -7.24
C CYS A 214 15.89 12.25 -5.89
N VAL A 215 16.05 13.28 -5.08
CA VAL A 215 16.71 13.21 -3.77
C VAL A 215 15.78 13.78 -2.71
N ALA A 216 15.51 13.00 -1.66
CA ALA A 216 14.77 13.46 -0.50
C ALA A 216 15.71 13.50 0.72
N VAL A 217 15.93 14.70 1.23
CA VAL A 217 16.72 14.96 2.43
C VAL A 217 15.80 15.30 3.59
N SER A 218 16.01 14.67 4.73
CA SER A 218 15.30 14.94 5.96
C SER A 218 16.27 15.37 7.05
N PHE A 219 16.00 16.50 7.68
CA PHE A 219 16.66 16.97 8.89
C PHE A 219 15.67 16.86 10.05
N ARG A 220 16.00 16.05 11.06
CA ARG A 220 15.14 15.83 12.23
C ARG A 220 15.81 16.36 13.49
N SER A 221 15.12 17.21 14.23
CA SER A 221 15.54 17.67 15.55
C SER A 221 14.47 17.39 16.61
N ILE A 222 14.91 17.18 17.85
CA ILE A 222 14.02 17.07 19.02
C ILE A 222 13.93 18.45 19.65
N ILE A 223 12.71 18.99 19.78
CA ILE A 223 12.48 20.37 20.24
C ILE A 223 12.99 20.59 21.67
N ALA A 224 12.97 19.56 22.52
CA ALA A 224 13.51 19.62 23.88
C ALA A 224 15.05 19.65 23.92
N GLU A 225 15.70 19.19 22.86
CA GLU A 225 17.16 19.05 22.77
C GLU A 225 17.73 19.96 21.67
N GLN A 226 17.28 21.23 21.59
CA GLN A 226 17.69 22.19 20.55
C GLN A 226 19.21 22.36 20.36
N LYS A 227 20.02 21.88 21.30
CA LYS A 227 21.49 21.93 21.26
C LYS A 227 22.15 20.73 20.56
N LYS A 228 21.41 19.67 20.21
CA LYS A 228 21.96 18.56 19.42
C LYS A 228 21.83 18.84 17.93
N GLU A 229 22.84 18.43 17.18
CA GLU A 229 22.77 18.48 15.71
C GLU A 229 21.59 17.65 15.20
N PRO A 230 20.87 18.14 14.18
CA PRO A 230 19.75 17.41 13.61
C PRO A 230 20.24 16.12 12.94
N GLU A 231 19.48 15.04 13.14
CA GLU A 231 19.71 13.79 12.42
C GLU A 231 19.38 13.99 10.95
N MET A 232 20.38 13.81 10.09
CA MET A 232 20.24 13.93 8.65
C MET A 232 20.04 12.55 8.01
N THR A 233 19.02 12.41 7.16
CA THR A 233 18.81 11.21 6.35
C THR A 233 18.62 11.59 4.88
N VAL A 234 19.39 10.96 4.00
CA VAL A 234 19.27 11.12 2.54
C VAL A 234 18.64 9.86 1.95
N ARG A 235 17.70 10.03 1.02
CA ARG A 235 17.08 8.94 0.26
C ARG A 235 17.07 9.29 -1.22
N TYR A 236 17.52 8.34 -2.03
CA TYR A 236 17.60 8.49 -3.49
C TYR A 236 16.45 7.76 -4.17
N TYR A 237 15.98 8.32 -5.28
CA TYR A 237 14.91 7.75 -6.07
C TYR A 237 15.15 7.97 -7.56
N ILE A 238 14.63 7.05 -8.37
CA ILE A 238 14.58 7.18 -9.82
C ILE A 238 13.14 7.21 -10.28
N SER A 239 12.86 8.01 -11.33
CA SER A 239 11.52 8.08 -11.90
C SER A 239 11.50 8.09 -13.42
N SER A 240 10.50 7.42 -13.99
CA SER A 240 10.14 7.54 -15.41
C SER A 240 9.14 8.65 -15.71
N ALA A 241 8.47 9.15 -14.67
CA ALA A 241 7.59 10.30 -14.79
C ALA A 241 8.42 11.59 -14.82
N ASP A 242 7.95 12.55 -15.60
CA ASP A 242 8.48 13.92 -15.57
C ASP A 242 7.87 14.65 -14.37
N LEU A 243 8.54 14.55 -13.22
CA LEU A 243 8.07 15.06 -11.94
C LEU A 243 8.68 16.43 -11.63
N THR A 244 7.88 17.29 -11.00
CA THR A 244 8.39 18.43 -10.24
C THR A 244 8.75 17.99 -8.82
N ALA A 245 9.58 18.77 -8.13
CA ALA A 245 9.97 18.50 -6.75
C ALA A 245 8.77 18.42 -5.80
N GLU A 246 7.73 19.23 -6.01
CA GLU A 246 6.47 19.17 -5.25
C GLU A 246 5.69 17.87 -5.50
N LYS A 247 5.56 17.45 -6.77
CA LYS A 247 4.89 16.18 -7.10
C LYS A 247 5.66 14.99 -6.56
N PHE A 248 6.98 15.02 -6.64
CA PHE A 248 7.85 14.01 -6.06
C PHE A 248 7.70 13.94 -4.52
N ALA A 249 7.68 15.08 -3.84
CA ALA A 249 7.44 15.16 -2.41
C ALA A 249 6.08 14.56 -2.02
N THR A 250 5.05 14.87 -2.81
CA THR A 250 3.68 14.36 -2.61
C THR A 250 3.62 12.85 -2.84
N ALA A 251 4.22 12.34 -3.92
CA ALA A 251 4.22 10.91 -4.25
C ALA A 251 4.96 10.07 -3.19
N ILE A 252 6.14 10.49 -2.73
CA ILE A 252 6.84 9.78 -1.64
C ILE A 252 6.02 9.83 -0.36
N ARG A 253 5.52 11.01 0.04
CA ARG A 253 4.69 11.12 1.24
C ARG A 253 3.51 10.16 1.16
N ASN A 254 2.83 10.10 0.02
CA ASN A 254 1.72 9.20 -0.22
C ASN A 254 2.11 7.73 -0.11
N HIS A 255 3.28 7.33 -0.59
CA HIS A 255 3.81 5.98 -0.38
C HIS A 255 4.00 5.67 1.12
N TRP A 256 4.62 6.55 1.90
CA TRP A 256 4.76 6.36 3.36
C TRP A 256 3.42 6.34 4.10
N HIS A 257 2.38 6.94 3.53
CA HIS A 257 1.05 6.85 4.12
C HIS A 257 0.46 5.43 4.06
N VAL A 258 1.00 4.48 3.28
CA VAL A 258 0.55 3.08 3.33
C VAL A 258 0.64 2.52 4.75
N GLU A 259 1.77 2.76 5.42
CA GLU A 259 1.99 2.29 6.80
C GLU A 259 0.92 2.84 7.77
N ASN A 260 0.57 4.11 7.62
CA ASN A 260 -0.38 4.77 8.52
C ASN A 260 -1.86 4.56 8.12
N LYS A 261 -2.16 4.63 6.82
CA LYS A 261 -3.52 4.61 6.24
C LYS A 261 -3.99 3.21 5.87
N LEU A 262 -3.12 2.21 5.83
CA LEU A 262 -3.47 0.81 5.58
C LEU A 262 -2.98 -0.09 6.72
N HIS A 263 -1.67 -0.24 6.91
CA HIS A 263 -1.12 -1.24 7.83
C HIS A 263 -1.55 -1.01 9.27
N TRP A 264 -1.44 0.22 9.77
CA TRP A 264 -1.90 0.55 11.12
C TRP A 264 -3.40 0.29 11.32
N ARG A 265 -4.24 0.52 10.30
CA ARG A 265 -5.68 0.24 10.39
C ARG A 265 -5.94 -1.26 10.43
N LEU A 266 -5.20 -2.05 9.66
CA LEU A 266 -5.27 -3.50 9.71
C LEU A 266 -4.88 -4.00 11.10
N ASP A 267 -3.78 -3.50 11.65
CA ASP A 267 -3.25 -3.96 12.93
C ASP A 267 -4.10 -3.54 14.12
N VAL A 268 -4.42 -2.25 14.23
CA VAL A 268 -5.00 -1.66 15.45
C VAL A 268 -6.52 -1.57 15.39
N VAL A 269 -7.10 -1.46 14.20
CA VAL A 269 -8.57 -1.35 14.04
C VAL A 269 -9.18 -2.69 13.68
N MET A 270 -8.53 -3.49 12.82
CA MET A 270 -9.00 -4.82 12.40
C MET A 270 -8.35 -5.98 13.18
N ASN A 271 -7.48 -5.70 14.16
CA ASN A 271 -6.77 -6.67 14.98
C ASN A 271 -6.10 -7.76 14.13
N GLU A 272 -5.44 -7.36 13.03
CA GLU A 272 -4.83 -8.30 12.09
C GLU A 272 -3.65 -9.05 12.71
N ASP A 273 -2.72 -8.32 13.32
CA ASP A 273 -1.56 -8.91 13.98
C ASP A 273 -1.95 -9.88 15.10
N ASP A 274 -3.03 -9.64 15.84
CA ASP A 274 -3.51 -10.51 16.93
C ASP A 274 -4.31 -11.73 16.44
N CYS A 275 -4.57 -11.84 15.14
CA CYS A 275 -5.41 -12.88 14.58
C CYS A 275 -4.66 -14.23 14.46
N LYS A 276 -5.13 -15.24 15.18
CA LYS A 276 -4.50 -16.59 15.24
C LYS A 276 -5.17 -17.61 14.32
N ILE A 277 -5.80 -17.16 13.24
CA ILE A 277 -6.41 -18.06 12.25
C ILE A 277 -5.28 -18.74 11.45
N ARG A 278 -5.24 -20.07 11.46
CA ARG A 278 -4.17 -20.88 10.82
C ARG A 278 -4.70 -22.04 9.96
N ARG A 279 -6.02 -22.16 9.84
CA ARG A 279 -6.68 -23.28 9.16
C ARG A 279 -6.64 -23.08 7.64
N GLY A 280 -5.97 -23.98 6.93
CA GLY A 280 -5.95 -23.96 5.46
C GLY A 280 -5.50 -22.60 4.93
N ASN A 281 -6.28 -22.04 4.01
CA ASN A 281 -6.01 -20.73 3.40
C ASN A 281 -6.62 -19.54 4.15
N ALA A 282 -7.20 -19.77 5.34
CA ALA A 282 -8.05 -18.77 5.97
C ALA A 282 -7.30 -17.50 6.40
N ALA A 283 -6.01 -17.58 6.74
CA ALA A 283 -5.23 -16.39 7.13
C ALA A 283 -5.08 -15.39 5.98
N GLU A 284 -4.74 -15.87 4.78
CA GLU A 284 -4.61 -15.07 3.56
C GLU A 284 -5.95 -14.46 3.13
N LEU A 285 -6.99 -15.30 3.06
CA LEU A 285 -8.34 -14.87 2.69
C LEU A 285 -8.90 -13.84 3.67
N PHE A 286 -8.66 -14.01 4.98
CA PHE A 286 -9.17 -13.08 5.97
C PHE A 286 -8.47 -11.72 5.91
N SER A 287 -7.19 -11.67 5.52
CA SER A 287 -6.51 -10.41 5.21
C SER A 287 -7.19 -9.69 4.03
N GLY A 288 -7.49 -10.43 2.96
CA GLY A 288 -8.24 -9.87 1.82
C GLY A 288 -9.66 -9.41 2.18
N ILE A 289 -10.38 -10.15 3.02
CA ILE A 289 -11.70 -9.73 3.53
C ILE A 289 -11.60 -8.43 4.35
N ARG A 290 -10.53 -8.25 5.13
CA ARG A 290 -10.30 -6.97 5.83
C ARG A 290 -10.06 -5.83 4.86
N HIS A 291 -9.34 -6.06 3.76
CA HIS A 291 -9.19 -5.06 2.71
C HIS A 291 -10.53 -4.64 2.10
N ILE A 292 -11.40 -5.61 1.77
CA ILE A 292 -12.77 -5.33 1.29
C ILE A 292 -13.53 -4.47 2.31
N ALA A 293 -13.52 -4.87 3.60
CA ALA A 293 -14.20 -4.13 4.65
C ALA A 293 -13.63 -2.71 4.83
N ILE A 294 -12.31 -2.54 4.77
CA ILE A 294 -11.65 -1.23 4.79
C ILE A 294 -12.11 -0.39 3.60
N ASN A 295 -12.14 -0.94 2.39
CA ASN A 295 -12.52 -0.22 1.19
C ASN A 295 -13.96 0.28 1.27
N ILE A 296 -14.91 -0.60 1.58
CA ILE A 296 -16.33 -0.27 1.74
C ILE A 296 -16.51 0.85 2.77
N LEU A 297 -15.91 0.70 3.96
CA LEU A 297 -16.07 1.68 5.04
C LEU A 297 -15.30 2.99 4.77
N THR A 298 -14.24 2.97 3.97
CA THR A 298 -13.52 4.20 3.57
C THR A 298 -14.33 4.98 2.53
N ASN A 299 -15.01 4.26 1.63
CA ASN A 299 -15.83 4.88 0.60
C ASN A 299 -17.13 5.46 1.18
N ASP A 300 -17.66 4.91 2.27
CA ASP A 300 -18.84 5.48 2.95
C ASP A 300 -18.66 6.97 3.29
N LYS A 301 -19.52 7.81 2.69
CA LYS A 301 -19.58 9.26 2.99
C LYS A 301 -20.77 9.64 3.86
N VAL A 302 -21.69 8.70 4.14
CA VAL A 302 -22.91 8.95 4.91
C VAL A 302 -22.55 9.21 6.37
N PHE A 303 -21.70 8.36 6.96
CA PHE A 303 -21.28 8.52 8.35
C PHE A 303 -19.82 8.99 8.43
N LYS A 304 -19.62 10.30 8.58
CA LYS A 304 -18.28 10.91 8.70
C LYS A 304 -17.62 10.63 10.05
N ALA A 305 -17.06 9.43 10.21
CA ALA A 305 -16.35 9.01 11.40
C ALA A 305 -15.14 8.11 11.08
N GLY A 306 -14.22 7.97 12.03
CA GLY A 306 -13.09 7.06 11.92
C GLY A 306 -13.53 5.59 11.78
N LEU A 307 -12.67 4.77 11.16
CA LEU A 307 -12.97 3.37 10.81
C LEU A 307 -13.55 2.56 11.98
N ARG A 308 -12.97 2.67 13.18
CA ARG A 308 -13.45 1.95 14.38
C ARG A 308 -14.91 2.31 14.73
N ARG A 309 -15.30 3.58 14.59
CA ARG A 309 -16.68 4.03 14.85
C ARG A 309 -17.62 3.56 13.75
N LYS A 310 -17.18 3.58 12.48
CA LYS A 310 -17.96 3.04 11.36
C LYS A 310 -18.23 1.54 11.52
N MET A 311 -17.21 0.75 11.88
CA MET A 311 -17.38 -0.68 12.18
C MET A 311 -18.35 -0.92 13.34
N ARG A 312 -18.22 -0.15 14.42
CA ARG A 312 -19.12 -0.25 15.57
C ARG A 312 -20.56 0.10 15.20
N LYS A 313 -20.78 1.13 14.37
CA LYS A 313 -22.11 1.48 13.86
C LYS A 313 -22.66 0.35 12.99
N ALA A 314 -21.88 -0.20 12.07
CA ALA A 314 -22.29 -1.33 11.24
C ALA A 314 -22.66 -2.58 12.06
N ALA A 315 -21.95 -2.82 13.17
CA ALA A 315 -22.29 -3.92 14.08
C ALA A 315 -23.62 -3.72 14.81
N MET A 316 -24.02 -2.47 15.07
CA MET A 316 -25.17 -2.11 15.91
C MET A 316 -26.43 -1.70 15.12
N ASP A 317 -26.26 -1.15 13.92
CA ASP A 317 -27.31 -0.53 13.12
C ASP A 317 -27.42 -1.26 11.78
N ARG A 318 -28.54 -1.99 11.58
CA ARG A 318 -28.76 -2.83 10.40
C ARG A 318 -29.07 -2.03 9.14
N ASN A 319 -29.69 -0.86 9.29
CA ASN A 319 -29.95 0.02 8.16
C ASN A 319 -28.64 0.60 7.65
N TYR A 320 -27.76 0.98 8.57
CA TYR A 320 -26.42 1.41 8.20
C TYR A 320 -25.55 0.27 7.64
N LEU A 321 -25.65 -0.95 8.19
CA LEU A 321 -24.97 -2.12 7.63
C LEU A 321 -25.45 -2.42 6.20
N ALA A 322 -26.76 -2.39 5.96
CA ALA A 322 -27.34 -2.53 4.62
C ALA A 322 -26.82 -1.44 3.69
N SER A 323 -26.83 -0.16 4.12
CA SER A 323 -26.43 0.95 3.27
C SER A 323 -24.97 0.87 2.83
N VAL A 324 -24.06 0.44 3.72
CA VAL A 324 -22.65 0.30 3.34
C VAL A 324 -22.41 -0.89 2.42
N LEU A 325 -23.16 -1.99 2.59
CA LEU A 325 -23.07 -3.16 1.71
C LEU A 325 -23.74 -2.93 0.33
N ALA A 326 -24.85 -2.20 0.29
CA ALA A 326 -25.57 -1.90 -0.96
C ALA A 326 -24.90 -0.75 -1.76
N GLY A 327 -24.36 0.25 -1.06
CA GLY A 327 -23.65 1.39 -1.68
C GLY A 327 -22.29 1.04 -2.29
N SER A 328 -21.90 -0.23 -2.28
CA SER A 328 -20.65 -0.75 -2.86
C SER A 328 -20.86 -1.60 -4.13
N GLY A 329 -22.04 -1.49 -4.75
CA GLY A 329 -22.35 -2.17 -6.01
C GLY A 329 -22.95 -3.55 -5.80
N LEU A 330 -24.14 -3.61 -5.19
CA LEU A 330 -25.09 -4.67 -5.50
C LEU A 330 -26.01 -4.12 -6.60
N SER A 331 -25.68 -4.43 -7.85
CA SER A 331 -26.65 -4.34 -8.96
C SER A 331 -27.66 -5.47 -8.83
#